data_AF-A0A2S8CUA2-F1
#
_entry.id   AF-A0A2S8CUA2-F1
#
_cell.length_a   1.000
_cell.length_b   1.000
_cell.length_c   1.000
_cell.angle_alpha   90.00
_cell.angle_beta   90.00
_cell.angle_gamma   90.00
#
_symmetry.space_group_name_H-M   'P 1'
#
loop_
_entity.id
_entity.type
_entity.pdbx_description
1 polymer ?
#
loop_
_entity_poly.entity_id
_entity_poly.type
_entity_poly.pdbx_seq_one_letter_code
_entity_poly.pdbx_strand_id
1 'polypeptide(L)'
;DDEKKIQTLEQQLSQARALLSHTMDTLQEERYLASLRKNRVTGGYYMMSRAAEKNLRASQTANPAAALVFSVIRENMQIGTNAVAISNTAFCKIIGKSRATVTRAIKHLADHNYVQI
;
A
#
# COMPACT_ATOMS: atom_id res chain seq x y z
N ASP A 1 10.09 -55.38 -10.19
CA ASP A 1 10.49 -54.56 -9.03
C ASP A 1 10.65 -53.08 -9.34
N ASP A 2 11.26 -52.70 -10.46
CA ASP A 2 11.46 -51.27 -10.79
C ASP A 2 10.15 -50.53 -11.11
N GLU A 3 9.19 -51.18 -11.77
CA GLU A 3 7.87 -50.59 -12.08
C GLU A 3 7.08 -50.23 -10.81
N LYS A 4 7.14 -51.08 -9.78
CA LYS A 4 6.52 -50.81 -8.47
C LYS A 4 7.23 -49.66 -7.74
N LYS A 5 8.57 -49.57 -7.84
CA LYS A 5 9.33 -48.44 -7.30
C LYS A 5 8.98 -47.13 -7.99
N ILE A 6 8.83 -47.14 -9.31
CA ILE A 6 8.44 -45.96 -10.09
C ILE A 6 7.05 -45.47 -9.66
N GLN A 7 6.06 -46.36 -9.55
CA GLN A 7 4.73 -45.98 -9.07
C GLN A 7 4.75 -45.40 -7.65
N THR A 8 5.52 -45.99 -6.74
CA THR A 8 5.65 -45.43 -5.37
C THR A 8 6.30 -44.05 -5.36
N LEU A 9 7.31 -43.83 -6.22
CA LEU A 9 7.98 -42.54 -6.34
C LEU A 9 7.06 -41.48 -6.93
N GLU A 10 6.26 -41.81 -7.94
CA GLU A 10 5.26 -40.91 -8.53
C GLU A 10 4.20 -40.50 -7.51
N GLN A 11 3.74 -41.45 -6.68
CA GLN A 11 2.79 -41.18 -5.59
C GLN A 11 3.38 -40.22 -4.55
N GLN A 12 4.63 -40.46 -4.12
CA GLN A 12 5.34 -39.59 -3.19
C GLN A 12 5.56 -38.19 -3.77
N LEU A 13 5.89 -38.08 -5.07
CA LEU A 13 6.06 -36.80 -5.76
C LEU A 13 4.75 -36.02 -5.83
N SER A 14 3.63 -36.70 -6.09
CA SER A 14 2.31 -36.08 -6.09
C SER A 14 1.93 -35.56 -4.70
N GLN A 15 2.20 -36.34 -3.65
CA GLN A 15 1.94 -35.94 -2.27
C GLN A 15 2.82 -34.75 -1.84
N ALA A 16 4.11 -34.78 -2.18
CA ALA A 16 5.04 -33.68 -1.89
C ALA A 16 4.64 -32.38 -2.60
N ARG A 17 4.20 -32.46 -3.87
CA ARG A 17 3.69 -31.30 -4.63
C ARG A 17 2.43 -30.72 -4.00
N ALA A 18 1.49 -31.56 -3.54
CA ALA A 18 0.29 -31.10 -2.87
C ALA A 18 0.60 -30.38 -1.55
N LEU A 19 1.51 -30.94 -0.74
CA LEU A 19 1.97 -30.31 0.50
C LEU A 19 2.67 -28.98 0.23
N LEU A 20 3.56 -28.92 -0.79
CA LEU A 20 4.24 -27.68 -1.17
C LEU A 20 3.24 -26.60 -1.61
N SER A 21 2.27 -26.96 -2.46
CA SER A 21 1.21 -26.02 -2.88
C SER A 21 0.47 -25.44 -1.68
N HIS A 22 0.02 -26.30 -0.76
CA HIS A 22 -0.67 -25.86 0.45
C HIS A 22 0.22 -24.94 1.31
N THR A 23 1.50 -25.26 1.49
CA THR A 23 2.42 -24.40 2.26
C THR A 23 2.69 -23.06 1.58
N MET A 24 2.70 -23.01 0.25
CA MET A 24 2.82 -21.76 -0.49
C MET A 24 1.59 -20.88 -0.28
N ASP A 25 0.40 -21.47 -0.35
CA ASP A 25 -0.86 -20.76 -0.13
C ASP A 25 -0.93 -20.17 1.29
N THR A 26 -0.58 -20.96 2.31
CA THR A 26 -0.56 -20.47 3.71
C THR A 26 0.47 -19.36 3.90
N LEU A 27 1.65 -19.49 3.29
CA LEU A 27 2.71 -18.49 3.41
C LEU A 27 2.37 -17.18 2.68
N GLN A 28 1.62 -17.28 1.58
CA GLN A 28 1.06 -16.12 0.86
C GLN A 28 0.03 -15.40 1.73
N GLU A 29 -0.86 -16.14 2.39
CA GLU A 29 -1.88 -15.61 3.29
C GLU A 29 -1.28 -14.94 4.52
N GLU A 30 -0.26 -15.56 5.14
CA GLU A 30 0.47 -14.96 6.24
C GLU A 30 1.19 -13.67 5.84
N ARG A 31 1.81 -13.64 4.65
CA ARG A 31 2.43 -12.41 4.12
C ARG A 31 1.40 -11.31 3.90
N TYR A 32 0.21 -11.67 3.41
CA TYR A 32 -0.90 -10.73 3.24
C TYR A 32 -1.35 -10.17 4.60
N LEU A 33 -1.64 -11.02 5.58
CA LEU A 33 -2.05 -10.63 6.93
C LEU A 33 -0.97 -9.81 7.65
N ALA A 34 0.30 -10.18 7.51
CA ALA A 34 1.42 -9.42 8.05
C ALA A 34 1.50 -8.03 7.40
N SER A 35 1.25 -7.90 6.10
CA SER A 35 1.23 -6.62 5.41
C SER A 35 0.11 -5.69 5.90
N LEU A 36 -1.07 -6.25 6.19
CA LEU A 36 -2.20 -5.53 6.78
C LEU A 36 -1.87 -5.01 8.19
N ARG A 37 -1.07 -5.76 8.94
CA ARG A 37 -0.67 -5.42 10.32
C ARG A 37 0.59 -4.55 10.38
N LYS A 38 1.47 -4.61 9.38
CA LYS A 38 2.80 -3.96 9.39
C LYS A 38 2.76 -2.46 9.65
N ASN A 39 1.65 -1.79 9.31
CA ASN A 39 1.50 -0.35 9.45
C ASN A 39 0.43 0.08 10.46
N ARG A 40 -0.23 -0.85 11.17
CA ARG A 40 -1.22 -0.55 12.21
C ARG A 40 -0.58 -0.68 13.59
N VAL A 41 -0.21 0.44 14.22
CA VAL A 41 0.20 0.46 15.62
C VAL A 41 -1.01 0.86 16.47
N THR A 42 -1.27 0.11 17.54
CA THR A 42 -2.29 0.45 18.54
C THR A 42 -1.97 1.83 19.13
N GLY A 43 -2.89 2.79 19.03
CA GLY A 43 -2.70 4.16 19.55
C GLY A 43 -2.51 5.27 18.51
N GLY A 44 -2.75 5.01 17.21
CA GLY A 44 -2.79 6.06 16.18
C GLY A 44 -1.45 6.47 15.60
N TYR A 45 -0.36 5.83 16.03
CA TYR A 45 0.96 5.99 15.42
C TYR A 45 1.09 5.04 14.22
N TYR A 46 1.84 5.45 13.20
CA TYR A 46 2.12 4.61 12.03
C TYR A 46 3.63 4.50 11.84
N MET A 47 4.10 3.31 11.44
CA MET A 47 5.52 3.10 11.14
C MET A 47 5.79 3.52 9.68
N MET A 48 6.69 4.48 9.47
CA MET A 48 7.24 4.85 8.16
C MET A 48 8.75 4.60 8.11
N SER A 49 9.27 4.39 6.90
CA SER A 49 10.72 4.35 6.70
C SER A 49 11.32 5.74 6.97
N ARG A 50 12.56 5.78 7.47
CA ARG A 50 13.28 7.05 7.73
C ARG A 50 13.39 7.93 6.48
N ALA A 51 13.52 7.30 5.30
CA ALA A 51 13.57 8.02 4.02
C ALA A 51 12.22 8.66 3.68
N ALA A 52 11.11 7.91 3.84
CA ALA A 52 9.77 8.44 3.60
C ALA A 52 9.44 9.62 4.53
N GLU A 53 9.85 9.54 5.80
CA GLU A 53 9.65 10.61 6.77
C GLU A 53 10.43 11.89 6.41
N LYS A 54 11.68 11.77 5.93
CA LYS A 54 12.45 12.91 5.43
C LYS A 54 11.79 13.56 4.21
N ASN A 55 11.29 12.75 3.28
CA ASN A 55 10.59 13.24 2.10
C ASN A 55 9.27 13.93 2.46
N LEU A 56 8.51 13.37 3.40
CA LEU A 56 7.29 13.98 3.91
C LEU A 56 7.58 15.34 4.55
N ARG A 57 8.63 15.44 5.37
CA ARG A 57 9.04 16.71 5.98
C ARG A 57 9.42 17.76 4.93
N ALA A 58 10.19 17.38 3.92
CA ALA A 58 10.55 18.27 2.82
C ALA A 58 9.29 18.79 2.07
N SER A 59 8.33 17.89 1.79
CA SER A 59 7.05 18.27 1.18
C SER A 59 6.23 19.20 2.06
N GLN A 60 6.18 18.95 3.38
CA GLN A 60 5.49 19.81 4.35
C GLN A 60 6.12 21.21 4.43
N THR A 61 7.45 21.31 4.41
CA THR A 61 8.16 22.60 4.41
C THR A 61 7.90 23.38 3.12
N ALA A 62 7.89 22.70 1.96
CA ALA A 62 7.66 23.36 0.67
C ALA A 62 6.20 23.83 0.50
N ASN A 63 5.23 22.97 0.82
CA ASN A 63 3.81 23.31 0.74
C ASN A 63 2.98 22.47 1.73
N PRO A 64 2.63 23.03 2.90
CA PRO A 64 1.85 22.31 3.91
C PRO A 64 0.48 21.83 3.42
N ALA A 65 -0.18 22.60 2.55
CA ALA A 65 -1.49 22.23 2.03
C ALA A 65 -1.39 21.05 1.05
N ALA A 66 -0.35 21.01 0.22
CA ALA A 66 -0.06 19.89 -0.66
C ALA A 66 0.23 18.60 0.13
N ALA A 67 1.01 18.68 1.22
CA ALA A 67 1.27 17.53 2.07
C ALA A 67 -0.01 16.96 2.71
N LEU A 68 -0.94 17.83 3.13
CA LEU A 68 -2.24 17.40 3.67
C LEU A 68 -3.11 16.73 2.60
N VAL A 69 -3.18 17.30 1.39
CA VAL A 69 -3.89 16.68 0.26
C VAL A 69 -3.31 15.30 -0.05
N PHE A 70 -1.98 15.19 -0.10
CA PHE A 70 -1.30 13.92 -0.34
C PHE A 70 -1.57 12.88 0.76
N SER A 71 -1.67 13.30 2.02
CA SER A 71 -2.06 12.43 3.12
C SER A 71 -3.47 11.84 2.92
N VAL A 72 -4.44 12.68 2.55
CA VAL A 72 -5.82 12.23 2.30
C VAL A 72 -5.89 11.28 1.12
N ILE A 73 -5.13 11.54 0.05
CA ILE A 73 -5.01 10.63 -1.11
C ILE A 73 -4.51 9.26 -0.65
N ARG A 74 -3.39 9.23 0.10
CA ARG A 74 -2.79 7.98 0.59
C ARG A 74 -3.70 7.20 1.53
N GLU A 75 -4.46 7.88 2.37
CA GLU A 75 -5.42 7.24 3.28
C GLU A 75 -6.54 6.51 2.53
N ASN A 76 -6.95 7.04 1.37
CA ASN A 76 -8.08 6.53 0.60
C ASN A 76 -7.68 5.64 -0.60
N MET A 77 -6.37 5.45 -0.85
CA MET A 77 -5.89 4.47 -1.82
C MET A 77 -6.13 3.05 -1.30
N GLN A 78 -6.83 2.21 -2.07
CA GLN A 78 -7.02 0.81 -1.70
C GLN A 78 -5.70 0.03 -1.82
N ILE A 79 -5.50 -0.95 -0.95
CA ILE A 79 -4.32 -1.82 -0.98
C ILE A 79 -4.26 -2.52 -2.34
N GLY A 80 -3.14 -2.33 -3.06
CA GLY A 80 -2.94 -2.87 -4.41
C GLY A 80 -3.39 -1.94 -5.54
N THR A 81 -3.91 -0.76 -5.24
CA THR A 81 -4.29 0.26 -6.23
C THR A 81 -3.43 1.53 -6.06
N ASN A 82 -3.09 2.17 -7.19
CA ASN A 82 -2.32 3.42 -7.23
C ASN A 82 -3.16 4.62 -7.68
N ALA A 83 -4.49 4.49 -7.64
CA ALA A 83 -5.42 5.53 -8.11
C ALA A 83 -6.52 5.73 -7.09
N VAL A 84 -6.98 6.98 -6.95
CA VAL A 84 -8.10 7.33 -6.08
C VAL A 84 -8.94 8.41 -6.75
N ALA A 85 -10.27 8.28 -6.69
CA ALA A 85 -11.21 9.28 -7.17
C ALA A 85 -11.78 10.07 -5.99
N ILE A 86 -11.34 11.31 -5.80
CA ILE A 86 -11.82 12.21 -4.74
C ILE A 86 -12.19 13.57 -5.33
N SER A 87 -13.33 14.12 -4.91
CA SER A 87 -13.76 15.46 -5.32
C SER A 87 -13.01 16.57 -4.59
N ASN A 88 -12.78 17.70 -5.26
CA ASN A 88 -12.20 18.90 -4.61
C ASN A 88 -13.01 19.38 -3.40
N THR A 89 -14.33 19.20 -3.43
CA THR A 89 -15.22 19.50 -2.29
C THR A 89 -14.95 18.61 -1.09
N ALA A 90 -14.62 17.33 -1.29
CA ALA A 90 -14.25 16.43 -0.20
C ALA A 90 -12.91 16.83 0.41
N PHE A 91 -11.89 17.15 -0.40
CA PHE A 91 -10.63 17.69 0.12
C PHE A 91 -10.82 18.96 0.96
N CYS A 92 -11.67 19.88 0.51
CA CYS A 92 -11.95 21.11 1.27
C CYS A 92 -12.58 20.80 2.64
N LYS A 93 -13.52 19.84 2.70
CA LYS A 93 -14.18 19.43 3.95
C LYS A 93 -13.23 18.73 4.91
N ILE A 94 -12.39 17.83 4.41
CA ILE A 94 -11.47 17.04 5.25
C ILE A 94 -10.33 17.91 5.79
N ILE A 95 -9.73 18.73 4.94
CA ILE A 95 -8.52 19.50 5.28
C ILE A 95 -8.88 20.87 5.90
N GLY A 96 -10.14 21.31 5.78
CA GLY A 96 -10.59 22.61 6.29
C GLY A 96 -9.96 23.79 5.54
N LYS A 97 -9.71 23.64 4.23
CA LYS A 97 -9.09 24.66 3.37
C LYS A 97 -10.01 25.06 2.24
N SER A 98 -9.81 26.29 1.74
CA SER A 98 -10.58 26.80 0.61
C SER A 98 -10.27 26.04 -0.68
N ARG A 99 -11.23 26.05 -1.61
CA ARG A 99 -11.08 25.41 -2.93
C ARG A 99 -9.88 25.91 -3.71
N ALA A 100 -9.58 27.21 -3.63
CA ALA A 100 -8.41 27.81 -4.29
C ALA A 100 -7.10 27.24 -3.74
N THR A 101 -7.01 27.06 -2.42
CA THR A 101 -5.83 26.46 -1.78
C THR A 101 -5.69 24.98 -2.14
N VAL A 102 -6.78 24.21 -2.13
CA VAL A 102 -6.77 22.80 -2.57
C VAL A 102 -6.34 22.68 -4.04
N THR A 103 -6.85 23.54 -4.92
CA THR A 103 -6.49 23.51 -6.35
C THR A 103 -5.01 23.79 -6.57
N ARG A 104 -4.45 24.80 -5.88
CA ARG A 104 -3.00 25.09 -5.92
C ARG A 104 -2.16 23.95 -5.34
N ALA A 105 -2.63 23.33 -4.26
CA ALA A 105 -1.97 22.19 -3.63
C ALA A 105 -1.92 20.98 -4.58
N ILE A 106 -3.03 20.65 -5.24
CA ILE A 106 -3.11 19.59 -6.25
C ILE A 106 -2.16 19.89 -7.41
N LYS A 107 -2.16 21.13 -7.93
CA LYS A 107 -1.22 21.54 -8.99
C LYS A 107 0.24 21.36 -8.55
N HIS A 108 0.59 21.80 -7.34
CA HIS A 108 1.95 21.61 -6.80
C HIS A 108 2.35 20.13 -6.76
N LEU A 109 1.44 19.24 -6.36
CA LEU A 109 1.72 17.80 -6.33
C LEU A 109 1.96 17.24 -7.75
N ALA A 110 1.21 17.69 -8.75
CA ALA A 110 1.41 17.29 -10.14
C ALA A 110 2.73 17.84 -10.72
N ASP A 111 3.02 19.13 -10.52
CA ASP A 111 4.23 19.79 -11.02
C ASP A 111 5.52 19.15 -10.47
N HIS A 112 5.46 18.57 -9.27
CA HIS A 112 6.58 17.89 -8.61
C HIS A 112 6.51 16.36 -8.69
N ASN A 113 5.66 15.81 -9.57
CA ASN A 113 5.52 14.38 -9.83
C ASN A 113 5.14 13.52 -8.61
N TYR A 114 4.43 14.08 -7.64
CA TYR A 114 3.87 13.31 -6.52
C TYR A 114 2.58 12.58 -6.90
N VAL A 115 1.80 13.14 -7.83
CA VAL A 115 0.53 12.57 -8.32
C VAL A 115 0.40 12.79 -9.81
N GLN A 116 -0.30 11.86 -10.47
CA GLN A 116 -0.77 12.02 -11.85
C GLN A 116 -2.29 12.28 -11.79
N ILE A 117 -2.75 13.33 -12.47
CA ILE A 117 -4.15 13.78 -12.48
C ILE A 117 -4.74 13.51 -13.85
#